data_AF-N9P290-F1
#
_entry.id   AF-N9P290-F1
#
_cell.length_a   1.000
_cell.length_b   1.000
_cell.length_c   1.000
_cell.angle_alpha   90.00
_cell.angle_beta   90.00
_cell.angle_gamma   90.00
#
_symmetry.space_group_name_H-M   'P 1'
#
loop_
_entity.id
_entity.type
_entity.pdbx_description
1 polymer ?
#
loop_
_entity_poly.entity_id
_entity_poly.type
_entity_poly.pdbx_seq_one_letter_code
_entity_poly.pdbx_strand_id
1 'polypeptide(L)'
;MWKGFLAGLVVANGFEWFAHKYVLHGVHRPGQSRYSPVPESMRSHWEHHRVVRKTEFSDFGYVEGLDNWRTRNEIASLAVVATVFGLSFYPFSKGMSLAALYGAGNYYYLHRRAHLEPEWAKKKLPWHYDHHMNSNQDANWCVTKPWFDYLLGTRVISSADLQEQNPLGLSLPAPISKKLNRWAEQYFPVKSADASSKMTKNTAKNTVMKQLNTQVME
;
A
#
# COMPACT_ATOMS: atom_id res chain seq x y z
N MET A 1 19.34 20.04 9.38
CA MET A 1 18.79 18.81 9.99
C MET A 1 17.32 18.57 9.60
N TRP A 2 16.38 19.47 9.92
CA TRP A 2 14.94 19.25 9.66
C TRP A 2 14.55 19.13 8.17
N LYS A 3 15.12 19.97 7.27
CA LYS A 3 14.85 19.88 5.82
C LYS A 3 15.19 18.50 5.26
N GLY A 4 16.36 17.98 5.65
CA GLY A 4 16.82 16.64 5.28
C GLY A 4 15.91 15.57 5.86
N PHE A 5 15.43 15.72 7.09
CA PHE A 5 14.48 14.79 7.67
C PHE A 5 13.17 14.73 6.87
N LEU A 6 12.57 15.87 6.52
CA LEU A 6 11.35 15.90 5.70
C LEU A 6 11.55 15.29 4.31
N ALA A 7 12.65 15.62 3.64
CA ALA A 7 13.00 14.98 2.36
C ALA A 7 13.16 13.45 2.51
N GLY A 8 13.81 13.03 3.60
CA GLY A 8 13.97 11.61 3.93
C GLY A 8 12.66 10.89 4.19
N LEU A 9 11.65 11.54 4.79
CA LEU A 9 10.32 10.95 4.97
C LEU A 9 9.62 10.69 3.62
N VAL A 10 9.73 11.64 2.68
CA VAL A 10 9.19 11.46 1.32
C VAL A 10 9.89 10.31 0.61
N VAL A 11 11.23 10.23 0.71
CA VAL A 11 12.01 9.11 0.14
C VAL A 11 11.63 7.78 0.78
N ALA A 12 11.46 7.73 2.11
CA ALA A 12 11.07 6.52 2.82
C ALA A 12 9.69 6.02 2.38
N ASN A 13 8.70 6.90 2.24
CA ASN A 13 7.37 6.50 1.75
C ASN A 13 7.38 6.07 0.27
N GLY A 14 8.21 6.70 -0.56
CA GLY A 14 8.41 6.26 -1.95
C GLY A 14 9.09 4.89 -2.04
N PHE A 15 10.08 4.64 -1.20
CA PHE A 15 10.72 3.33 -1.11
C PHE A 15 9.77 2.26 -0.58
N GLU A 16 8.95 2.59 0.43
CA GLU A 16 7.89 1.73 0.95
C GLU A 16 6.95 1.28 -0.18
N TRP A 17 6.42 2.22 -0.98
CA TRP A 17 5.60 1.91 -2.15
C TRP A 17 6.33 0.98 -3.14
N PHE A 18 7.60 1.30 -3.46
CA PHE A 18 8.40 0.54 -4.42
C PHE A 18 8.65 -0.89 -3.93
N ALA A 19 9.12 -1.05 -2.69
CA ALA A 19 9.43 -2.33 -2.09
C ALA A 19 8.16 -3.18 -1.96
N HIS A 20 7.05 -2.58 -1.51
CA HIS A 20 5.80 -3.31 -1.36
C HIS A 20 5.28 -3.85 -2.69
N LYS A 21 5.33 -3.04 -3.76
CA LYS A 21 4.92 -3.46 -5.09
C LYS A 21 5.85 -4.48 -5.73
N TYR A 22 7.15 -4.18 -5.80
CA TYR A 22 8.09 -4.93 -6.64
C TYR A 22 8.88 -6.00 -5.90
N VAL A 23 9.05 -5.87 -4.58
CA VAL A 23 9.77 -6.84 -3.75
C VAL A 23 8.80 -7.75 -3.01
N LEU A 24 7.77 -7.19 -2.36
CA LEU A 24 6.87 -7.97 -1.51
C LEU A 24 5.72 -8.61 -2.30
N HIS A 25 5.08 -7.89 -3.22
CA HIS A 25 4.09 -8.49 -4.13
C HIS A 25 4.73 -9.14 -5.35
N GLY A 26 5.80 -8.54 -5.86
CA GLY A 26 6.53 -9.03 -7.02
C GLY A 26 5.88 -8.66 -8.36
N VAL A 27 6.68 -8.71 -9.42
CA VAL A 27 6.27 -8.36 -10.78
C VAL A 27 5.51 -9.52 -11.41
N HIS A 28 4.33 -9.25 -11.95
CA HIS A 28 3.56 -10.23 -12.73
C HIS A 28 4.29 -10.64 -14.00
N ARG A 29 4.29 -11.94 -14.31
CA ARG A 29 4.88 -12.51 -15.52
C ARG A 29 3.86 -13.44 -16.19
N PRO A 30 3.47 -13.21 -17.45
CA PRO A 30 2.49 -14.05 -18.14
C PRO A 30 2.91 -15.52 -18.13
N GLY A 31 2.01 -16.41 -17.68
CA GLY A 31 2.25 -17.85 -17.61
C GLY A 31 3.29 -18.29 -16.56
N GLN A 32 3.77 -17.40 -15.70
CA GLN A 32 4.78 -17.70 -14.68
C GLN A 32 4.37 -17.17 -13.30
N SER A 33 5.03 -17.66 -12.26
CA SER A 33 4.93 -17.07 -10.93
C SER A 33 5.49 -15.64 -10.93
N ARG A 34 5.02 -14.82 -9.99
CA ARG A 34 5.58 -13.47 -9.79
C ARG A 34 7.07 -13.52 -9.49
N TYR A 35 7.80 -12.52 -9.97
CA TYR A 35 9.23 -12.37 -9.71
C TYR A 35 9.47 -11.35 -8.61
N SER A 36 10.36 -11.67 -7.68
CA SER A 36 10.91 -10.74 -6.71
C SER A 36 12.42 -10.97 -6.59
N PRO A 37 13.24 -9.90 -6.43
CA PRO A 37 14.65 -10.03 -6.10
C PRO A 37 14.89 -10.60 -4.70
N VAL A 38 13.86 -10.61 -3.83
CA VAL A 38 13.91 -11.19 -2.47
C VAL A 38 12.76 -12.19 -2.29
N PRO A 39 12.87 -13.41 -2.84
CA PRO A 39 11.76 -14.37 -2.87
C PRO A 39 11.22 -14.75 -1.50
N GLU A 40 12.05 -14.78 -0.47
CA GLU A 40 11.63 -15.09 0.90
C GLU A 40 10.70 -14.01 1.48
N SER A 41 11.02 -12.73 1.30
CA SER A 41 10.15 -11.63 1.70
C SER A 41 8.85 -11.60 0.91
N MET A 42 8.89 -11.93 -0.39
CA MET A 42 7.67 -12.12 -1.18
C MET A 42 6.80 -13.26 -0.63
N ARG A 43 7.39 -14.42 -0.32
CA ARG A 43 6.66 -15.55 0.27
C ARG A 43 6.02 -15.16 1.60
N SER A 44 6.78 -14.56 2.50
CA SER A 44 6.33 -14.08 3.81
C SER A 44 5.13 -13.14 3.66
N HIS A 45 5.22 -12.20 2.72
CA HIS A 45 4.19 -11.20 2.47
C HIS A 45 2.90 -11.80 1.92
N TRP A 46 2.99 -12.70 0.94
CA TRP A 46 1.81 -13.37 0.39
C TRP A 46 1.14 -14.31 1.40
N GLU A 47 1.90 -14.97 2.28
CA GLU A 47 1.34 -15.72 3.41
C GLU A 47 0.58 -14.82 4.38
N HIS A 48 1.17 -13.67 4.74
CA HIS A 48 0.51 -12.65 5.55
C HIS A 48 -0.82 -12.20 4.93
N HIS A 49 -0.85 -11.86 3.64
CA HIS A 49 -2.09 -11.52 2.92
C HIS A 49 -3.16 -12.62 2.99
N ARG A 50 -2.76 -13.89 2.83
CA ARG A 50 -3.69 -15.02 2.87
C ARG A 50 -4.31 -15.21 4.25
N VAL A 51 -3.52 -15.01 5.32
CA VAL A 51 -4.02 -15.09 6.71
C VAL A 51 -4.98 -13.93 6.95
N VAL A 52 -4.52 -12.69 6.79
CA VAL A 52 -5.26 -11.44 7.07
C VAL A 52 -6.64 -11.41 6.41
N ARG A 53 -6.77 -11.92 5.17
CA ARG A 53 -8.05 -11.97 4.47
C ARG A 53 -9.04 -12.98 5.04
N LYS A 54 -8.56 -14.00 5.75
CA LYS A 54 -9.39 -15.04 6.39
C LYS A 54 -9.72 -14.71 7.85
N THR A 55 -9.04 -13.72 8.42
CA THR A 55 -9.08 -13.36 9.85
C THR A 55 -9.50 -11.90 10.05
N GLU A 56 -10.33 -11.39 9.14
CA GLU A 56 -10.92 -10.04 9.22
C GLU A 56 -9.87 -8.95 9.49
N PHE A 57 -8.77 -9.02 8.74
CA PHE A 57 -7.62 -8.12 8.79
C PHE A 57 -6.64 -8.34 9.96
N SER A 58 -6.87 -9.31 10.84
CA SER A 58 -5.96 -9.65 11.95
C SER A 58 -4.80 -10.55 11.51
N ASP A 59 -3.63 -10.49 12.16
CA ASP A 59 -2.54 -11.45 11.93
C ASP A 59 -1.94 -11.97 13.24
N PHE A 60 -2.17 -13.26 13.53
CA PHE A 60 -1.66 -13.95 14.72
C PHE A 60 -0.12 -14.06 14.74
N GLY A 61 0.55 -13.95 13.60
CA GLY A 61 2.03 -13.93 13.56
C GLY A 61 2.63 -12.75 14.34
N TYR A 62 1.91 -11.63 14.45
CA TYR A 62 2.34 -10.50 15.30
C TYR A 62 2.09 -10.71 16.80
N VAL A 63 1.18 -11.61 17.16
CA VAL A 63 0.95 -12.05 18.55
C VAL A 63 2.10 -12.94 18.99
N GLU A 64 2.49 -13.89 18.14
CA GLU A 64 3.66 -14.76 18.32
C GLU A 64 4.99 -13.97 18.34
N GLY A 65 5.02 -12.79 17.74
CA GLY A 65 6.21 -11.94 17.77
C GLY A 65 7.40 -12.60 17.07
N LEU A 66 8.56 -12.61 17.73
CA LEU A 66 9.80 -13.15 17.17
C LEU A 66 9.80 -14.68 17.01
N ASP A 67 8.85 -15.40 17.62
CA ASP A 67 8.72 -16.85 17.40
C ASP A 67 8.17 -17.15 16.00
N ASN A 68 7.42 -16.21 15.42
CA ASN A 68 6.93 -16.31 14.05
C ASN A 68 8.02 -15.91 13.04
N TRP A 69 8.25 -16.78 12.05
CA TRP A 69 9.28 -16.55 11.03
C TRP A 69 8.99 -15.34 10.15
N ARG A 70 7.72 -15.01 9.86
CA ARG A 70 7.33 -13.87 9.02
C ARG A 70 7.67 -12.56 9.72
N THR A 71 7.38 -12.47 11.02
CA THR A 71 7.74 -11.31 11.85
C THR A 71 9.26 -11.14 11.92
N ARG A 72 10.03 -12.23 12.10
CA ARG A 72 11.50 -12.17 12.03
C ARG A 72 11.99 -11.67 10.66
N ASN A 73 11.42 -12.19 9.58
CA ASN A 73 11.80 -11.81 8.21
C ASN A 73 11.53 -10.32 7.94
N GLU A 74 10.38 -9.80 8.38
CA GLU A 74 10.06 -8.38 8.27
C GLU A 74 11.06 -7.51 9.04
N ILE A 75 11.30 -7.82 10.32
CA ILE A 75 12.25 -7.06 11.15
C ILE A 75 13.66 -7.10 10.54
N ALA A 76 14.13 -8.26 10.09
CA ALA A 76 15.43 -8.40 9.45
C ALA A 76 15.51 -7.58 8.15
N SER A 77 14.47 -7.65 7.31
CA SER A 77 14.40 -6.87 6.07
C SER A 77 14.42 -5.36 6.34
N LEU A 78 13.66 -4.90 7.34
CA LEU A 78 13.62 -3.50 7.74
C LEU A 78 14.95 -3.04 8.34
N ALA A 79 15.63 -3.88 9.12
CA ALA A 79 16.95 -3.58 9.66
C ALA A 79 17.99 -3.42 8.54
N VAL A 80 17.95 -4.26 7.51
CA VAL A 80 18.81 -4.14 6.32
C VAL A 80 18.53 -2.82 5.59
N VAL A 81 17.27 -2.51 5.30
CA VAL A 81 16.87 -1.26 4.63
C VAL A 81 17.31 -0.04 5.44
N ALA A 82 17.01 -0.02 6.74
CA ALA A 82 17.36 1.07 7.64
C ALA A 82 18.89 1.29 7.70
N THR A 83 19.67 0.21 7.71
CA THR A 83 21.14 0.27 7.73
C THR A 83 21.68 0.81 6.40
N VAL A 84 21.24 0.24 5.27
CA VAL A 84 21.71 0.64 3.93
C VAL A 84 21.40 2.12 3.67
N PHE A 85 20.15 2.54 3.84
CA PHE A 85 19.78 3.95 3.61
C PHE A 85 20.33 4.88 4.69
N GLY A 86 20.32 4.45 5.95
CA GLY A 86 20.86 5.22 7.07
C GLY A 86 22.33 5.59 6.86
N LEU A 87 23.17 4.60 6.53
CA LEU A 87 24.59 4.80 6.25
C LEU A 87 24.82 5.57 4.95
N SER A 88 24.08 5.25 3.88
CA SER A 88 24.22 5.95 2.59
C SER A 88 23.90 7.43 2.68
N PHE A 89 22.91 7.82 3.50
CA PHE A 89 22.55 9.22 3.69
C PHE A 89 23.44 9.95 4.69
N TYR A 90 24.16 9.25 5.57
CA TYR A 90 24.84 9.88 6.71
C TYR A 90 25.88 10.93 6.30
N PRO A 91 26.72 10.71 5.27
CA PRO A 91 27.69 11.71 4.83
C PRO A 91 27.06 12.98 4.27
N PHE A 92 25.85 12.89 3.70
CA PHE A 92 25.19 13.99 2.98
C PHE A 92 24.14 14.71 3.83
N SER A 93 23.43 13.97 4.68
CA SER A 93 22.31 14.48 5.46
C SER A 93 21.99 13.57 6.64
N LYS A 94 22.47 13.96 7.83
CA LYS A 94 22.09 13.32 9.11
C LYS A 94 20.56 13.30 9.32
N GLY A 95 19.85 14.27 8.77
CA GLY A 95 18.39 14.30 8.81
C GLY A 95 17.75 13.18 7.99
N MET A 96 18.27 12.89 6.79
CA MET A 96 17.77 11.79 5.97
C MET A 96 18.12 10.43 6.57
N SER A 97 19.31 10.28 7.17
CA SER A 97 19.64 9.07 7.93
C SER A 97 18.66 8.83 9.07
N LEU A 98 18.34 9.87 9.84
CA LEU A 98 17.35 9.78 10.91
C LEU A 98 15.96 9.42 10.36
N ALA A 99 15.58 9.98 9.22
CA ALA A 99 14.32 9.66 8.56
C ALA A 99 14.26 8.20 8.07
N ALA A 100 15.37 7.62 7.61
CA ALA A 100 15.44 6.21 7.23
C ALA A 100 15.24 5.28 8.44
N LEU A 101 15.91 5.56 9.56
CA LEU A 101 15.75 4.81 10.81
C LEU A 101 14.31 4.95 11.36
N TYR A 102 13.80 6.18 11.40
CA TYR A 102 12.42 6.45 11.81
C TYR A 102 11.41 5.77 10.88
N GLY A 103 11.62 5.82 9.56
CA GLY A 103 10.73 5.24 8.56
C GLY A 103 10.58 3.74 8.74
N ALA A 104 11.68 3.00 8.92
CA ALA A 104 11.65 1.56 9.16
C ALA A 104 10.94 1.21 10.48
N GLY A 105 11.25 1.92 11.57
CA GLY A 105 10.59 1.70 12.86
C GLY A 105 9.09 2.04 12.84
N ASN A 106 8.73 3.16 12.20
CA ASN A 106 7.35 3.60 12.06
C ASN A 106 6.54 2.66 11.15
N TYR A 107 7.15 2.14 10.07
CA TYR A 107 6.55 1.11 9.23
C TYR A 107 6.19 -0.13 10.06
N TYR A 108 7.18 -0.71 10.76
CA TYR A 108 6.92 -1.92 11.57
C TYR A 108 5.85 -1.68 12.64
N TYR A 109 5.94 -0.55 13.36
CA TYR A 109 4.96 -0.21 14.38
C TYR A 109 3.55 -0.10 13.81
N LEU A 110 3.36 0.67 12.74
CA LEU A 110 2.04 0.89 12.15
C LEU A 110 1.50 -0.39 11.49
N HIS A 111 2.35 -1.14 10.78
CA HIS A 111 1.98 -2.40 10.15
C HIS A 111 1.53 -3.43 11.19
N ARG A 112 2.38 -3.69 12.19
CA ARG A 112 2.06 -4.59 13.31
C ARG A 112 0.79 -4.16 14.03
N ARG A 113 0.67 -2.87 14.38
CA ARG A 113 -0.50 -2.35 15.09
C ARG A 113 -1.76 -2.50 14.26
N ALA A 114 -1.69 -2.26 12.95
CA ALA A 114 -2.85 -2.36 12.07
C ALA A 114 -3.48 -3.76 12.11
N HIS A 115 -2.66 -4.79 12.19
CA HIS A 115 -3.10 -6.19 12.22
C HIS A 115 -3.36 -6.74 13.63
N LEU A 116 -3.02 -6.00 14.68
CA LEU A 116 -3.42 -6.30 16.06
C LEU A 116 -4.68 -5.54 16.48
N GLU A 117 -4.93 -4.37 15.87
CA GLU A 117 -6.09 -3.52 16.12
C GLU A 117 -6.80 -3.17 14.79
N PRO A 118 -7.51 -4.11 14.13
CA PRO A 118 -8.15 -3.86 12.82
C PRO A 118 -9.10 -2.67 12.79
N GLU A 119 -9.89 -2.47 13.85
CA GLU A 119 -10.83 -1.34 13.94
C GLU A 119 -10.12 0.02 14.04
N TRP A 120 -8.93 0.05 14.64
CA TRP A 120 -8.07 1.23 14.61
C TRP A 120 -7.50 1.45 13.21
N ALA A 121 -7.07 0.37 12.55
CA ALA A 121 -6.49 0.43 11.21
C ALA A 121 -7.48 0.95 10.17
N LYS A 122 -8.73 0.44 10.16
CA LYS A 122 -9.80 0.93 9.29
C LYS A 122 -9.98 2.44 9.39
N LYS A 123 -9.84 3.01 10.59
CA LYS A 123 -10.03 4.46 10.84
C LYS A 123 -8.80 5.29 10.57
N LYS A 124 -7.59 4.75 10.78
CA LYS A 124 -6.33 5.52 10.75
C LYS A 124 -5.46 5.25 9.53
N LEU A 125 -5.54 4.06 8.98
CA LEU A 125 -4.78 3.57 7.82
C LEU A 125 -5.73 2.86 6.83
N PRO A 126 -6.86 3.48 6.41
CA PRO A 126 -7.85 2.82 5.57
C PRO A 126 -7.29 2.35 4.22
N TRP A 127 -6.26 3.02 3.68
CA TRP A 127 -5.56 2.59 2.47
C TRP A 127 -4.85 1.23 2.66
N HIS A 128 -4.26 0.98 3.83
CA HIS A 128 -3.63 -0.30 4.16
C HIS A 128 -4.71 -1.37 4.38
N TYR A 129 -5.84 -1.00 4.98
CA TYR A 129 -6.99 -1.89 5.05
C TYR A 129 -7.48 -2.29 3.64
N ASP A 130 -7.68 -1.31 2.75
CA ASP A 130 -8.03 -1.54 1.36
C ASP A 130 -6.99 -2.43 0.65
N HIS A 131 -5.70 -2.25 0.90
CA HIS A 131 -4.65 -3.08 0.30
C HIS A 131 -4.88 -4.58 0.53
N HIS A 132 -5.23 -4.97 1.75
CA HIS A 132 -5.48 -6.38 2.07
C HIS A 132 -6.87 -6.84 1.67
N MET A 133 -7.89 -5.99 1.89
CA MET A 133 -9.29 -6.42 1.90
C MET A 133 -10.04 -6.10 0.61
N ASN A 134 -9.52 -5.21 -0.24
CA ASN A 134 -10.11 -4.95 -1.54
C ASN A 134 -9.98 -6.18 -2.47
N SER A 135 -10.85 -6.26 -3.47
CA SER A 135 -10.77 -7.22 -4.57
C SER A 135 -9.51 -7.03 -5.42
N ASN A 136 -9.04 -5.78 -5.59
CA ASN A 136 -7.81 -5.49 -6.29
C ASN A 136 -6.62 -5.56 -5.34
N GLN A 137 -5.83 -6.63 -5.43
CA GLN A 137 -4.62 -6.82 -4.63
C GLN A 137 -3.38 -6.11 -5.21
N ASP A 138 -3.49 -5.55 -6.43
CA ASP A 138 -2.42 -4.80 -7.09
C ASP A 138 -2.64 -3.28 -6.97
N ALA A 139 -2.94 -2.80 -5.77
CA ALA A 139 -3.23 -1.40 -5.44
C ALA A 139 -2.91 -1.07 -3.98
N ASN A 140 -2.86 0.23 -3.64
CA ASN A 140 -2.65 0.72 -2.27
C ASN A 140 -1.36 0.20 -1.62
N TRP A 141 -0.20 0.47 -2.23
CA TRP A 141 1.08 -0.10 -1.83
C TRP A 141 1.70 0.55 -0.60
N CYS A 142 1.24 1.73 -0.20
CA CYS A 142 1.74 2.34 1.02
C CYS A 142 1.02 1.76 2.25
N VAL A 143 1.76 1.62 3.34
CA VAL A 143 1.30 1.26 4.69
C VAL A 143 1.23 2.49 5.59
N THR A 144 2.29 3.31 5.63
CA THR A 144 2.42 4.38 6.62
C THR A 144 1.63 5.64 6.26
N LYS A 145 1.67 6.04 4.99
CA LYS A 145 0.98 7.19 4.41
C LYS A 145 0.68 6.94 2.94
N PRO A 146 -0.50 7.32 2.40
CA PRO A 146 -0.88 6.97 1.03
C PRO A 146 -0.23 7.86 -0.04
N TRP A 147 0.85 8.61 0.27
CA TRP A 147 1.32 9.70 -0.60
C TRP A 147 1.72 9.18 -1.99
N PHE A 148 2.52 8.12 -2.06
CA PHE A 148 2.93 7.55 -3.35
C PHE A 148 1.80 6.78 -4.05
N ASP A 149 0.77 6.33 -3.32
CA ASP A 149 -0.43 5.78 -3.95
C ASP A 149 -1.25 6.84 -4.69
N TYR A 150 -1.32 8.06 -4.16
CA TYR A 150 -1.89 9.20 -4.89
C TYR A 150 -0.98 9.62 -6.05
N LEU A 151 0.31 9.88 -5.77
CA LEU A 151 1.25 10.39 -6.77
C LEU A 151 1.38 9.47 -7.98
N LEU A 152 1.31 8.15 -7.78
CA LEU A 152 1.46 7.14 -8.84
C LEU A 152 0.13 6.51 -9.27
N GLY A 153 -1.01 7.02 -8.79
CA GLY A 153 -2.35 6.60 -9.24
C GLY A 153 -2.70 5.14 -8.90
N THR A 154 -2.17 4.63 -7.80
CA THR A 154 -2.41 3.27 -7.28
C THR A 154 -3.37 3.24 -6.09
N ARG A 155 -3.87 4.39 -5.62
CA ARG A 155 -4.96 4.43 -4.64
C ARG A 155 -6.27 3.90 -5.25
N VAL A 156 -6.85 2.88 -4.62
CA VAL A 156 -8.16 2.29 -4.95
C VAL A 156 -9.00 2.14 -3.69
N ILE A 157 -10.07 2.93 -3.60
CA ILE A 157 -11.01 2.93 -2.46
C ILE A 157 -12.04 1.81 -2.65
N SER A 158 -12.20 0.95 -1.65
CA SER A 158 -13.21 -0.12 -1.71
C SER A 158 -14.62 0.36 -1.35
N SER A 159 -14.75 1.29 -0.39
CA SER A 159 -16.02 1.90 0.00
C SER A 159 -15.82 3.34 0.51
N ALA A 160 -16.88 4.16 0.47
CA ALA A 160 -16.79 5.58 0.84
C ALA A 160 -16.35 5.82 2.29
N ASP A 161 -16.68 4.90 3.21
CA ASP A 161 -16.25 4.95 4.62
C ASP A 161 -14.76 4.60 4.82
N LEU A 162 -14.12 3.96 3.84
CA LEU A 162 -12.69 3.67 3.80
C LEU A 162 -11.89 4.73 3.02
N GLN A 163 -12.48 5.89 2.76
CA GLN A 163 -11.73 7.03 2.25
C GLN A 163 -11.15 7.86 3.41
N GLU A 164 -9.84 8.06 3.38
CA GLU A 164 -9.14 8.97 4.28
C GLU A 164 -9.60 10.42 4.12
N GLN A 165 -9.51 11.20 5.20
CA GLN A 165 -10.01 12.58 5.23
C GLN A 165 -9.31 13.50 4.20
N ASN A 166 -8.05 13.23 3.90
CA ASN A 166 -7.24 13.94 2.92
C ASN A 166 -6.09 13.07 2.41
N PRO A 167 -5.52 13.36 1.23
CA PRO A 167 -4.42 12.58 0.62
C PRO A 167 -3.13 12.53 1.44
N LEU A 168 -2.98 13.38 2.46
CA LEU A 168 -1.81 13.32 3.34
C LEU A 168 -1.95 12.25 4.42
N GLY A 169 -3.15 11.69 4.64
CA GLY A 169 -3.41 10.72 5.71
C GLY A 169 -3.16 11.31 7.10
N LEU A 170 -3.48 12.60 7.29
CA LEU A 170 -3.29 13.35 8.54
C LEU A 170 -4.63 13.91 9.05
N SER A 171 -4.77 14.08 10.35
CA SER A 171 -5.91 14.80 10.92
C SER A 171 -5.70 16.30 10.71
N LEU A 172 -6.47 16.91 9.82
CA LEU A 172 -6.37 18.33 9.48
C LEU A 172 -7.73 19.03 9.61
N PRO A 173 -7.77 20.34 9.90
CA PRO A 173 -9.00 21.12 9.88
C PRO A 173 -9.77 20.96 8.57
N ALA A 174 -11.10 20.89 8.65
CA ALA A 174 -11.97 20.63 7.50
C ALA A 174 -11.73 21.54 6.28
N PRO A 175 -11.47 22.85 6.41
CA PRO A 175 -11.17 23.70 5.26
C PRO A 175 -9.91 23.28 4.50
N ILE A 176 -8.88 22.84 5.22
CA ILE A 176 -7.59 22.40 4.65
C ILE A 176 -7.79 21.05 3.94
N SER A 177 -8.43 20.08 4.60
CA SER A 177 -8.75 18.79 4.00
C SER A 177 -9.57 18.94 2.71
N LYS A 178 -10.60 19.81 2.71
CA LYS A 178 -11.43 20.08 1.53
C LYS A 178 -10.62 20.65 0.36
N LYS A 179 -9.67 21.56 0.64
CA LYS A 179 -8.78 22.13 -0.39
C LYS A 179 -7.83 21.07 -0.96
N LEU A 180 -7.24 20.25 -0.10
CA LEU A 180 -6.36 19.15 -0.51
C LEU A 180 -7.11 18.12 -1.37
N ASN A 181 -8.34 17.75 -0.98
CA ASN A 181 -9.15 16.79 -1.73
C ASN A 181 -9.49 17.32 -3.13
N ARG A 182 -9.95 18.57 -3.25
CA ARG A 182 -10.20 19.19 -4.57
C ARG A 182 -8.96 19.17 -5.47
N TRP A 183 -7.79 19.43 -4.91
CA TRP A 183 -6.55 19.41 -5.66
C TRP A 183 -6.15 17.97 -6.07
N ALA A 184 -6.26 17.01 -5.14
CA ALA A 184 -6.01 15.60 -5.45
C ALA A 184 -6.99 15.05 -6.49
N GLU A 185 -8.28 15.40 -6.42
CA GLU A 185 -9.27 15.00 -7.43
C GLU A 185 -8.92 15.53 -8.83
N GLN A 186 -8.34 16.72 -8.91
CA GLN A 186 -7.95 17.34 -10.19
C GLN A 186 -6.69 16.71 -10.81
N TYR A 187 -5.67 16.40 -10.00
CA TYR A 187 -4.35 15.99 -10.50
C TYR A 187 -4.02 14.50 -10.27
N PHE A 188 -4.62 13.89 -9.26
CA PHE A 188 -4.37 12.52 -8.81
C PHE A 188 -5.69 11.79 -8.47
N PRO A 189 -6.62 11.66 -9.44
CA PRO A 189 -7.94 11.10 -9.19
C PRO A 189 -7.85 9.65 -8.69
N VAL A 190 -8.60 9.36 -7.64
CA VAL A 190 -8.63 8.04 -7.00
C VAL A 190 -9.63 7.13 -7.71
N LYS A 191 -9.31 5.85 -7.81
CA LYS A 191 -10.20 4.83 -8.41
C LYS A 191 -11.13 4.27 -7.34
N SER A 192 -12.40 4.04 -7.70
CA SER A 192 -13.33 3.26 -6.87
C SER A 192 -13.41 1.82 -7.36
N ALA A 193 -13.37 0.85 -6.45
CA ALA A 193 -13.51 -0.57 -6.78
C ALA A 193 -14.85 -0.86 -7.50
N ASP A 194 -15.93 -0.17 -7.13
CA ASP A 194 -17.25 -0.32 -7.76
C ASP A 194 -17.29 0.20 -9.21
N ALA A 195 -16.54 1.26 -9.51
CA ALA A 195 -16.44 1.80 -10.85
C ALA A 195 -15.67 0.86 -11.79
N SER A 196 -14.61 0.21 -11.30
CA SER A 196 -13.85 -0.77 -12.09
C SER A 196 -14.67 -2.01 -12.42
N SER A 197 -15.51 -2.48 -11.48
CA SER A 197 -16.41 -3.63 -11.72
C SER A 197 -17.51 -3.30 -12.74
N LYS A 198 -18.06 -2.08 -12.68
CA LYS A 198 -19.07 -1.60 -13.65
C LYS A 198 -18.48 -1.42 -15.06
N MET A 199 -17.24 -0.94 -15.18
CA MET A 199 -16.59 -0.74 -16.47
C MET A 199 -16.31 -2.09 -17.16
N THR A 200 -15.77 -3.08 -16.44
CA THR A 200 -15.50 -4.41 -16.99
C THR A 200 -16.78 -5.15 -17.40
N LYS A 201 -17.86 -5.02 -16.61
CA LYS A 201 -19.17 -5.61 -16.95
C LYS A 201 -19.81 -4.95 -18.17
N ASN A 202 -19.68 -3.64 -18.32
CA ASN A 202 -20.20 -2.92 -19.49
C ASN A 202 -19.41 -3.25 -20.76
N THR A 203 -18.08 -3.38 -20.67
CA THR A 203 -17.25 -3.81 -21.80
C THR A 203 -17.60 -5.25 -22.22
N ALA A 204 -17.71 -6.18 -21.29
CA ALA A 204 -18.10 -7.56 -21.59
C ALA A 204 -19.52 -7.66 -22.19
N LYS A 205 -20.49 -6.92 -21.64
CA LYS A 205 -21.87 -6.87 -22.17
C LYS A 205 -21.92 -6.29 -23.58
N ASN A 206 -21.14 -5.24 -23.85
CA ASN A 206 -21.07 -4.64 -25.18
C ASN A 206 -20.39 -5.55 -26.21
N THR A 207 -19.38 -6.32 -25.81
CA THR A 207 -18.74 -7.32 -26.69
C THR A 207 -19.69 -8.47 -27.03
N VAL A 208 -20.44 -8.98 -26.05
CA VAL A 208 -21.44 -10.05 -26.27
C VAL A 208 -22.59 -9.57 -27.15
N MET A 209 -23.13 -8.37 -26.92
CA MET A 209 -24.18 -7.78 -27.77
C MET A 209 -23.70 -7.55 -29.20
N LYS A 210 -22.44 -7.16 -29.40
CA LYS A 210 -21.85 -6.98 -30.73
C LYS A 210 -21.70 -8.31 -31.47
N GLN A 211 -21.31 -9.40 -30.77
CA GLN A 211 -21.23 -10.74 -31.36
C GLN A 211 -22.62 -11.29 -31.74
N LEU A 212 -23.62 -11.12 -30.87
CA LEU A 212 -25.01 -11.53 -31.15
C LEU A 212 -25.60 -10.79 -32.35
N ASN A 213 -25.39 -9.48 -32.47
CA ASN A 213 -25.89 -8.71 -33.60
C ASN A 213 -25.18 -9.03 -34.93
N THR A 214 -23.97 -9.57 -34.89
CA THR A 214 -23.25 -9.99 -36.10
C THR A 214 -23.75 -11.36 -36.58
N GLN A 215 -24.20 -12.23 -35.68
CA GLN A 215 -24.76 -13.56 -36.02
C GLN A 215 -26.21 -13.54 -36.50
N VAL A 216 -26.95 -12.45 -36.29
CA VAL A 216 -28.36 -12.30 -36.74
C VAL A 216 -28.47 -11.65 -38.13
N MET A 217 -27.35 -11.19 -38.71
CA MET A 217 -27.29 -10.60 -40.04
C MET A 217 -26.58 -11.48 -41.09
N GLU A 218 -26.35 -12.76 -40.79
CA GLU A 218 -26.03 -13.83 -41.74
C GLU A 218 -27.24 -14.76 -41.89
#